data_AF-A0A6L3MJH1-F1
#
_entry.id   AF-A0A6L3MJH1-F1
#
_cell.length_a   1.000
_cell.length_b   1.000
_cell.length_c   1.000
_cell.angle_alpha   90.00
_cell.angle_beta   90.00
_cell.angle_gamma   90.00
#
_symmetry.space_group_name_H-M   'P 1'
#
loop_
_entity.id
_entity.type
_entity.pdbx_description
1 polymer ?
#
loop_
_entity_poly.entity_id
_entity_poly.type
_entity_poly.pdbx_seq_one_letter_code
_entity_poly.pdbx_strand_id
1 'polypeptide(L)'
;RFKGTAGQSFGVWNAGGLNMYLEGDANDYVGKGMTGGKLVIVPPTGSVYKTQDSAIIGNTCLYGATGGKLFAAGTAGERFAVRNSGAHTVVEGTGDHCCEYMTGGFVAVLGKTGYNFGSGMTGGFAYVLDQDNTFVDKVNHELVEIQRISGEA
;
A
#
# COMPACT_ATOMS: atom_id res chain seq x y z
N ARG A 1 -14.00 -4.46 -15.12
CA ARG A 1 -14.51 -4.04 -13.79
C ARG A 1 -15.06 -5.29 -13.11
N PHE A 2 -14.90 -5.40 -11.80
CA PHE A 2 -15.25 -6.56 -11.00
C PHE A 2 -16.11 -6.10 -9.80
N LYS A 3 -16.95 -6.99 -9.28
CA LYS A 3 -17.77 -6.76 -8.09
C LYS A 3 -17.75 -8.00 -7.19
N GLY A 4 -17.62 -7.79 -5.89
CA GLY A 4 -17.53 -8.85 -4.89
C GLY A 4 -16.11 -9.01 -4.34
N THR A 5 -15.80 -10.17 -3.79
CA THR A 5 -14.50 -10.45 -3.18
C THR A 5 -13.55 -11.08 -4.18
N ALA A 6 -12.39 -10.46 -4.39
CA ALA A 6 -11.31 -11.09 -5.13
C ALA A 6 -10.55 -12.07 -4.22
N GLY A 7 -10.27 -13.26 -4.77
CA GLY A 7 -9.37 -14.19 -4.13
C GLY A 7 -7.93 -13.67 -4.08
N GLN A 8 -7.02 -14.57 -3.73
CA GLN A 8 -5.59 -14.31 -3.67
C GLN A 8 -5.04 -13.80 -5.01
N SER A 9 -4.03 -12.93 -4.96
CA SER A 9 -3.26 -12.49 -6.14
C SER A 9 -4.05 -11.70 -7.20
N PHE A 10 -5.04 -10.90 -6.80
CA PHE A 10 -5.74 -10.00 -7.72
C PHE A 10 -4.75 -9.04 -8.40
N GLY A 11 -4.72 -9.04 -9.74
CA GLY A 11 -3.82 -8.19 -10.52
C GLY A 11 -2.34 -8.58 -10.43
N VAL A 12 -2.04 -9.86 -10.14
CA VAL A 12 -0.67 -10.39 -10.21
C VAL A 12 -0.06 -10.17 -11.61
N TRP A 13 1.19 -9.68 -11.65
CA TRP A 13 1.93 -9.36 -12.87
C TRP A 13 1.20 -8.42 -13.84
N ASN A 14 0.30 -7.56 -13.32
CA ASN A 14 -0.47 -6.67 -14.16
C ASN A 14 0.44 -5.79 -15.03
N ALA A 15 0.11 -5.71 -16.31
CA ALA A 15 0.92 -5.06 -17.33
C ALA A 15 0.39 -3.65 -17.67
N GLY A 16 1.21 -2.86 -18.35
CA GLY A 16 0.84 -1.56 -18.90
C GLY A 16 -0.42 -1.63 -19.77
N GLY A 17 -1.32 -0.66 -19.61
CA GLY A 17 -2.59 -0.59 -20.34
C GLY A 17 -3.76 -1.34 -19.69
N LEU A 18 -3.50 -2.28 -18.77
CA LEU A 18 -4.55 -3.00 -18.04
C LEU A 18 -4.95 -2.24 -16.76
N ASN A 19 -6.19 -1.72 -16.76
CA ASN A 19 -6.78 -1.01 -15.64
C ASN A 19 -7.93 -1.81 -15.04
N MET A 20 -7.74 -2.36 -13.85
CA MET A 20 -8.71 -3.18 -13.14
C MET A 20 -9.34 -2.37 -12.00
N TYR A 21 -10.65 -2.49 -11.87
CA TYR A 21 -11.43 -1.82 -10.83
C TYR A 21 -12.28 -2.87 -10.15
N LEU A 22 -12.19 -2.96 -8.83
CA LEU A 22 -12.90 -3.87 -7.96
C LEU A 22 -13.77 -3.08 -6.99
N GLU A 23 -15.09 -3.29 -7.07
CA GLU A 23 -16.04 -2.84 -6.05
C GLU A 23 -16.28 -4.01 -5.08
N GLY A 24 -15.68 -3.94 -3.90
CA GLY A 24 -15.61 -5.02 -2.92
C GLY A 24 -14.29 -5.00 -2.16
N ASP A 25 -13.75 -6.18 -1.90
CA ASP A 25 -12.52 -6.41 -1.13
C ASP A 25 -11.65 -7.48 -1.82
N ALA A 26 -10.37 -7.56 -1.44
CA ALA A 26 -9.46 -8.56 -1.97
C ALA A 26 -8.64 -9.23 -0.86
N ASN A 27 -8.31 -10.50 -1.06
CA ASN A 27 -7.39 -11.23 -0.18
C ASN A 27 -5.92 -10.84 -0.44
N ASP A 28 -4.97 -11.64 0.03
CA ASP A 28 -3.55 -11.30 -0.02
C ASP A 28 -2.98 -11.18 -1.45
N TYR A 29 -1.80 -10.57 -1.55
CA TYR A 29 -0.99 -10.49 -2.76
C TYR A 29 -1.57 -9.63 -3.89
N VAL A 30 -2.45 -8.66 -3.59
CA VAL A 30 -2.94 -7.71 -4.60
C VAL A 30 -1.77 -7.02 -5.27
N GLY A 31 -1.73 -7.06 -6.60
CA GLY A 31 -0.65 -6.44 -7.40
C GLY A 31 0.73 -7.07 -7.21
N LYS A 32 0.83 -8.33 -6.73
CA LYS A 32 2.10 -9.06 -6.64
C LYS A 32 2.84 -9.03 -7.97
N GLY A 33 4.09 -8.56 -7.95
CA GLY A 33 4.95 -8.46 -9.13
C GLY A 33 4.38 -7.62 -10.28
N MET A 34 3.47 -6.69 -10.01
CA MET A 34 2.94 -5.77 -11.02
C MET A 34 4.07 -4.99 -11.71
N THR A 35 3.96 -4.83 -13.04
CA THR A 35 4.94 -4.13 -13.89
C THR A 35 4.37 -2.90 -14.59
N GLY A 36 3.05 -2.72 -14.60
CA GLY A 36 2.39 -1.50 -15.08
C GLY A 36 0.87 -1.53 -14.88
N GLY A 37 0.18 -0.56 -15.46
CA GLY A 37 -1.28 -0.48 -15.39
C GLY A 37 -1.78 0.04 -14.04
N LYS A 38 -3.03 -0.28 -13.70
CA LYS A 38 -3.70 0.27 -12.51
C LYS A 38 -4.66 -0.72 -11.87
N LEU A 39 -4.59 -0.87 -10.56
CA LEU A 39 -5.60 -1.54 -9.73
C LEU A 39 -6.27 -0.50 -8.84
N VAL A 40 -7.59 -0.53 -8.80
CA VAL A 40 -8.40 0.29 -7.90
C VAL A 40 -9.35 -0.61 -7.15
N ILE A 41 -9.33 -0.56 -5.82
CA ILE A 41 -10.23 -1.31 -4.94
C ILE A 41 -10.99 -0.31 -4.08
N VAL A 42 -12.31 -0.39 -4.14
CA VAL A 42 -13.24 0.47 -3.39
C VAL A 42 -14.29 -0.39 -2.72
N PRO A 43 -14.81 0.00 -1.55
CA PRO A 43 -15.86 -0.77 -0.88
C PRO A 43 -17.13 -0.87 -1.75
N PRO A 44 -18.02 -1.85 -1.48
CA PRO A 44 -19.31 -1.93 -2.13
C PRO A 44 -20.14 -0.65 -1.99
N THR A 45 -20.88 -0.30 -3.03
CA THR A 45 -21.83 0.82 -2.98
C THR A 45 -22.82 0.62 -1.83
N GLY A 46 -22.98 1.64 -0.98
CA GLY A 46 -23.83 1.57 0.19
C GLY A 46 -23.15 1.01 1.45
N SER A 47 -21.84 0.72 1.40
CA SER A 47 -21.07 0.43 2.61
C SER A 47 -21.17 1.60 3.60
N VAL A 48 -21.53 1.29 4.85
CA VAL A 48 -21.67 2.27 5.94
C VAL A 48 -20.39 2.41 6.76
N TYR A 49 -19.41 1.54 6.53
CA TYR A 49 -18.15 1.55 7.26
C TYR A 49 -17.25 2.69 6.76
N LYS A 50 -16.54 3.31 7.71
CA LYS A 50 -15.45 4.24 7.40
C LYS A 50 -14.31 3.46 6.75
N THR A 51 -13.91 3.86 5.56
CA THR A 51 -12.91 3.14 4.78
C THR A 51 -11.58 3.08 5.53
N GLN A 52 -11.19 4.18 6.17
CA GLN A 52 -9.91 4.30 6.88
C GLN A 52 -9.80 3.40 8.11
N ASP A 53 -10.93 2.87 8.59
CA ASP A 53 -11.02 2.00 9.77
C ASP A 53 -11.25 0.52 9.36
N SER A 54 -11.32 0.23 8.05
CA SER A 54 -11.75 -1.08 7.53
C SER A 54 -10.74 -1.71 6.59
N ALA A 55 -10.42 -2.99 6.80
CA ALA A 55 -9.57 -3.75 5.90
C ALA A 55 -10.24 -3.97 4.55
N ILE A 56 -9.51 -3.74 3.46
CA ILE A 56 -10.01 -3.90 2.08
C ILE A 56 -9.09 -4.75 1.21
N ILE A 57 -7.80 -4.84 1.54
CA ILE A 57 -6.84 -5.72 0.89
C ILE A 57 -6.00 -6.46 1.94
N GLY A 58 -5.62 -7.70 1.62
CA GLY A 58 -4.86 -8.56 2.53
C GLY A 58 -3.38 -8.20 2.65
N ASN A 59 -2.59 -9.20 3.03
CA ASN A 59 -1.17 -9.10 3.29
C ASN A 59 -0.32 -9.08 2.02
N THR A 60 0.93 -8.65 2.14
CA THR A 60 1.98 -8.85 1.11
C THR A 60 1.57 -8.31 -0.28
N CYS A 61 0.71 -7.29 -0.29
CA CYS A 61 0.32 -6.60 -1.51
C CYS A 61 1.52 -5.86 -2.11
N LEU A 62 1.58 -5.79 -3.44
CA LEU A 62 2.68 -5.22 -4.22
C LEU A 62 4.03 -5.92 -4.01
N TYR A 63 4.02 -7.18 -3.57
CA TYR A 63 5.26 -7.92 -3.37
C TYR A 63 6.14 -7.90 -4.62
N GLY A 64 7.31 -7.25 -4.52
CA GLY A 64 8.31 -7.18 -5.58
C GLY A 64 7.96 -6.26 -6.75
N ALA A 65 6.98 -5.36 -6.62
CA ALA A 65 6.46 -4.62 -7.78
C ALA A 65 7.51 -3.68 -8.40
N THR A 66 7.62 -3.61 -9.74
CA THR A 66 8.57 -2.72 -10.45
C THR A 66 7.86 -1.75 -11.40
N GLY A 67 6.56 -1.50 -11.21
CA GLY A 67 5.86 -0.39 -11.86
C GLY A 67 4.36 -0.58 -11.92
N GLY A 68 3.59 0.51 -11.98
CA GLY A 68 2.13 0.49 -11.98
C GLY A 68 1.54 1.25 -10.81
N LYS A 69 0.21 1.28 -10.73
CA LYS A 69 -0.54 2.05 -9.73
C LYS A 69 -1.52 1.16 -8.95
N LEU A 70 -1.51 1.23 -7.63
CA LEU A 70 -2.52 0.61 -6.77
C LEU A 70 -3.20 1.69 -5.92
N PHE A 71 -4.53 1.68 -5.88
CA PHE A 71 -5.31 2.57 -5.02
C PHE A 71 -6.34 1.76 -4.27
N ALA A 72 -6.29 1.78 -2.94
CA ALA A 72 -7.20 1.03 -2.08
C ALA A 72 -7.88 1.97 -1.09
N ALA A 73 -9.21 2.09 -1.19
CA ALA A 73 -10.03 2.87 -0.27
C ALA A 73 -10.32 2.05 1.00
N GLY A 74 -9.27 1.82 1.79
CA GLY A 74 -9.30 1.11 3.06
C GLY A 74 -7.90 0.69 3.50
N THR A 75 -7.82 -0.11 4.58
CA THR A 75 -6.54 -0.55 5.14
C THR A 75 -6.03 -1.83 4.50
N ALA A 76 -4.71 -1.96 4.44
CA ALA A 76 -4.02 -3.18 4.05
C ALA A 76 -3.54 -3.98 5.26
N GLY A 77 -3.33 -5.27 5.06
CA GLY A 77 -2.69 -6.14 6.04
C GLY A 77 -1.19 -5.87 6.23
N GLU A 78 -0.49 -6.89 6.72
CA GLU A 78 0.95 -6.87 6.99
C GLU A 78 1.78 -6.90 5.68
N ARG A 79 3.03 -6.45 5.78
CA ARG A 79 4.01 -6.49 4.67
C ARG A 79 3.53 -5.79 3.41
N PHE A 80 2.74 -4.74 3.57
CA PHE A 80 2.29 -3.93 2.45
C PHE A 80 3.48 -3.31 1.73
N ALA A 81 3.52 -3.41 0.40
CA ALA A 81 4.61 -2.93 -0.44
C ALA A 81 5.99 -3.54 -0.13
N VAL A 82 6.02 -4.78 0.41
CA VAL A 82 7.28 -5.50 0.64
C VAL A 82 8.05 -5.68 -0.67
N ARG A 83 9.32 -5.31 -0.69
CA ARG A 83 10.19 -5.33 -1.88
C ARG A 83 9.66 -4.53 -3.06
N ASN A 84 8.79 -3.53 -2.83
CA ASN A 84 8.39 -2.61 -3.89
C ASN A 84 9.65 -1.91 -4.46
N SER A 85 9.74 -1.91 -5.77
CA SER A 85 10.89 -1.47 -6.56
C SER A 85 10.45 -0.52 -7.69
N GLY A 86 9.19 -0.05 -7.71
CA GLY A 86 8.72 0.90 -8.72
C GLY A 86 7.23 1.19 -8.78
N ALA A 87 6.36 0.49 -8.02
CA ALA A 87 4.93 0.80 -8.01
C ALA A 87 4.61 2.05 -7.17
N HIS A 88 3.56 2.77 -7.59
CA HIS A 88 3.02 3.92 -6.88
C HIS A 88 1.69 3.53 -6.23
N THR A 89 1.51 3.83 -4.96
CA THR A 89 0.32 3.36 -4.25
C THR A 89 -0.21 4.34 -3.21
N VAL A 90 -1.53 4.29 -3.00
CA VAL A 90 -2.22 4.99 -1.90
C VAL A 90 -3.13 3.99 -1.19
N VAL A 91 -3.02 3.94 0.13
CA VAL A 91 -3.82 3.09 1.04
C VAL A 91 -4.17 3.90 2.29
N GLU A 92 -5.24 3.54 3.01
CA GLU A 92 -5.73 4.33 4.15
C GLU A 92 -5.19 3.86 5.52
N GLY A 93 -4.40 2.80 5.52
CA GLY A 93 -3.70 2.27 6.69
C GLY A 93 -3.01 0.96 6.35
N THR A 94 -2.07 0.53 7.18
CA THR A 94 -1.32 -0.72 6.97
C THR A 94 -1.08 -1.45 8.29
N GLY A 95 -0.90 -2.76 8.21
CA GLY A 95 -0.33 -3.55 9.30
C GLY A 95 1.17 -3.33 9.50
N ASP A 96 1.81 -4.30 10.16
CA ASP A 96 3.24 -4.32 10.44
C ASP A 96 4.08 -4.52 9.17
N HIS A 97 5.35 -4.14 9.22
CA HIS A 97 6.34 -4.35 8.14
C HIS A 97 5.97 -3.67 6.81
N CYS A 98 5.22 -2.58 6.85
CA CYS A 98 4.97 -1.79 5.64
C CYS A 98 6.28 -1.26 5.05
N CYS A 99 6.41 -1.33 3.72
CA CYS A 99 7.60 -0.96 2.95
C CYS A 99 8.88 -1.78 3.28
N GLU A 100 8.75 -2.94 3.91
CA GLU A 100 9.89 -3.81 4.21
C GLU A 100 10.67 -4.14 2.92
N TYR A 101 11.99 -3.96 2.93
CA TYR A 101 12.88 -4.18 1.78
C TYR A 101 12.53 -3.40 0.51
N MET A 102 11.77 -2.31 0.60
CA MET A 102 11.45 -1.45 -0.54
C MET A 102 12.73 -0.78 -1.10
N THR A 103 12.88 -0.80 -2.42
CA THR A 103 14.04 -0.26 -3.15
C THR A 103 13.67 0.84 -4.15
N GLY A 104 12.37 1.06 -4.41
CA GLY A 104 11.89 2.08 -5.33
C GLY A 104 10.37 2.21 -5.37
N GLY A 105 9.87 3.28 -5.99
CA GLY A 105 8.45 3.61 -6.06
C GLY A 105 7.98 4.59 -4.99
N PHE A 106 6.67 4.78 -4.88
CA PHE A 106 6.04 5.71 -3.95
C PHE A 106 4.90 5.04 -3.19
N VAL A 107 4.89 5.16 -1.87
CA VAL A 107 3.84 4.62 -1.00
C VAL A 107 3.23 5.76 -0.17
N ALA A 108 1.94 6.01 -0.30
CA ALA A 108 1.22 6.92 0.58
C ALA A 108 0.27 6.12 1.48
N VAL A 109 0.42 6.30 2.79
CA VAL A 109 -0.46 5.73 3.81
C VAL A 109 -1.24 6.87 4.47
N LEU A 110 -2.55 6.93 4.22
CA LEU A 110 -3.45 7.99 4.70
C LEU A 110 -4.01 7.71 6.11
N GLY A 111 -3.22 7.04 6.96
CA GLY A 111 -3.65 6.68 8.30
C GLY A 111 -2.61 5.88 9.06
N LYS A 112 -3.09 5.06 10.01
CA LYS A 112 -2.22 4.32 10.94
C LYS A 112 -1.41 3.25 10.22
N THR A 113 -0.17 3.10 10.66
CA THR A 113 0.70 1.96 10.33
C THR A 113 0.88 1.06 11.54
N GLY A 114 1.26 -0.19 11.28
CA GLY A 114 1.88 -1.09 12.26
C GLY A 114 3.36 -0.78 12.51
N TYR A 115 4.03 -1.70 13.20
CA TYR A 115 5.43 -1.61 13.62
C TYR A 115 6.42 -2.04 12.53
N ASN A 116 7.69 -1.71 12.77
CA ASN A 116 8.83 -2.06 11.93
C ASN A 116 8.68 -1.56 10.48
N PHE A 117 8.06 -0.39 10.32
CA PHE A 117 7.89 0.28 9.03
C PHE A 117 9.26 0.56 8.41
N GLY A 118 9.42 0.27 7.12
CA GLY A 118 10.64 0.59 6.38
C GLY A 118 11.86 -0.26 6.75
N SER A 119 11.70 -1.36 7.48
CA SER A 119 12.80 -2.29 7.77
C SER A 119 13.46 -2.78 6.48
N GLY A 120 14.78 -2.58 6.34
CA GLY A 120 15.51 -2.95 5.12
C GLY A 120 15.16 -2.10 3.88
N MET A 121 14.36 -1.03 4.03
CA MET A 121 14.04 -0.12 2.93
C MET A 121 15.30 0.67 2.56
N THR A 122 15.71 0.56 1.30
CA THR A 122 16.94 1.16 0.77
C THR A 122 16.69 2.17 -0.34
N GLY A 123 15.44 2.30 -0.81
CA GLY A 123 15.09 3.28 -1.84
C GLY A 123 13.59 3.47 -2.04
N GLY A 124 13.25 4.57 -2.72
CA GLY A 124 11.87 5.05 -2.88
C GLY A 124 11.43 6.00 -1.77
N PHE A 125 10.18 6.47 -1.83
CA PHE A 125 9.62 7.39 -0.83
C PHE A 125 8.33 6.85 -0.26
N ALA A 126 8.16 7.02 1.05
CA ALA A 126 6.90 6.78 1.73
C ALA A 126 6.41 8.03 2.44
N TYR A 127 5.11 8.31 2.30
CA TYR A 127 4.42 9.39 2.98
C TYR A 127 3.38 8.79 3.92
N VAL A 128 3.40 9.21 5.18
CA VAL A 128 2.49 8.70 6.21
C VAL A 128 1.76 9.86 6.85
N LEU A 129 0.43 9.79 6.82
CA LEU A 129 -0.43 10.72 7.56
C LEU A 129 -0.47 10.32 9.03
N ASP A 130 0.36 10.95 9.84
CA ASP A 130 0.45 10.70 11.28
C ASP A 130 -0.28 11.78 12.08
N GLN A 131 -1.60 11.63 12.24
CA GLN A 131 -2.41 12.57 13.02
C GLN A 131 -2.16 12.48 14.53
N ASP A 132 -1.75 11.30 15.01
CA ASP A 132 -1.58 11.00 16.42
C ASP A 132 -0.13 11.26 16.91
N ASN A 133 0.79 11.65 16.02
CA ASN A 133 2.23 11.80 16.29
C ASN A 133 2.87 10.51 16.87
N THR A 134 2.45 9.34 16.40
CA THR A 134 2.93 8.02 16.89
C THR A 134 3.81 7.28 15.90
N PHE A 135 4.01 7.82 14.69
CA PHE A 135 4.69 7.09 13.62
C PHE A 135 6.18 6.88 13.92
N VAL A 136 6.85 7.86 14.54
CA VAL A 136 8.29 7.79 14.84
C VAL A 136 8.68 6.54 15.64
N ASP A 137 7.82 6.09 16.55
CA ASP A 137 8.05 4.90 17.39
C ASP A 137 7.84 3.58 16.65
N LYS A 138 7.24 3.63 15.46
CA LYS A 138 6.88 2.45 14.65
C LYS A 138 7.85 2.21 13.48
N VAL A 139 8.73 3.17 13.20
CA VAL A 139 9.70 3.07 12.11
C VAL A 139 10.93 2.31 12.54
N ASN A 140 11.47 1.51 11.63
CA ASN A 140 12.80 0.96 11.76
C ASN A 140 13.83 2.00 11.30
N HIS A 141 14.61 2.52 12.25
CA HIS A 141 15.57 3.60 12.03
C HIS A 141 16.93 3.14 11.48
N GLU A 142 17.10 1.85 11.14
CA GLU A 142 18.40 1.33 10.67
C GLU A 142 18.82 1.97 9.34
N LEU A 143 17.89 2.13 8.39
CA LEU A 143 18.16 2.60 7.03
C LEU A 143 17.24 3.72 6.55
N VAL A 144 16.17 4.03 7.28
CA VAL A 144 15.17 5.02 6.87
C VAL A 144 15.29 6.27 7.73
N GLU A 145 15.24 7.43 7.08
CA GLU A 145 15.15 8.74 7.72
C GLU A 145 13.71 9.28 7.64
N ILE A 146 13.21 9.83 8.76
CA ILE A 146 11.90 10.48 8.79
C ILE A 146 12.09 11.99 8.73
N GLN A 147 11.45 12.62 7.76
CA GLN A 147 11.42 14.08 7.62
C GLN A 147 9.97 14.56 7.51
N ARG A 148 9.66 15.67 8.19
CA ARG A 148 8.38 16.37 7.97
C ARG A 148 8.49 17.17 6.68
N ILE A 149 7.43 17.14 5.87
CA ILE A 149 7.35 17.99 4.68
C ILE A 149 7.26 19.45 5.17
N SER A 150 8.31 20.23 4.91
CA SER A 150 8.32 21.67 5.11
C SER A 150 8.34 22.36 3.74
N GLY A 151 7.78 23.56 3.67
CA GLY A 151 7.47 24.23 2.41
C GLY A 151 8.65 24.90 1.69
N GLU A 152 9.90 24.64 2.07
CA GLU A 152 11.05 25.33 1.48
C GLU A 152 12.10 24.35 0.93
N ALA A 153 12.51 24.64 -0.30
CA ALA A 153 13.57 24.00 -1.07
C ALA A 153 14.90 24.76 -0.89
#